data_AF-A0A517R2K5-F1
#
_entry.id   AF-A0A517R2K5-F1
#
_cell.length_a   1.000
_cell.length_b   1.000
_cell.length_c   1.000
_cell.angle_alpha   90.00
_cell.angle_beta   90.00
_cell.angle_gamma   90.00
#
_symmetry.space_group_name_H-M   'P 1'
#
loop_
_entity.id
_entity.type
_entity.pdbx_description
1 polymer ?
#
loop_
_entity_poly.entity_id
_entity_poly.type
_entity_poly.pdbx_seq_one_letter_code
_entity_poly.pdbx_strand_id
1 'polypeptide(L)'
;MAKKPNIDSARPIEPSNFRNAKWAIRLGLIALLIPSLCFAVFQFCSYTNLMLARVDCGNTTRVLGLALHHYYDEFDSFPPAVTFGPDGRPWHSWRALILKSALELGYLEPRFANYRLDESWDSPHNLMLGLECPKLFRCAADRGPAGCASRFAIVGPNTIFPPDGAVSIADVTDGLSNTIVLIEHSDSGIGWTEPRDVDYDADAVSKSGWAGAGLRSRHETGRLIDGDGFVLLSDGSPRFVSGAGDSETVRRWLLRNDGERVGEL
;
A
#
# COMPACT_ATOMS: atom_id res chain seq x y z
N MET A 1 -92.44 -3.20 47.57
CA MET A 1 -91.44 -2.77 46.57
C MET A 1 -90.08 -2.69 47.24
N ALA A 2 -89.20 -3.67 47.00
CA ALA A 2 -87.77 -3.56 47.31
C ALA A 2 -87.02 -4.31 46.21
N LYS A 3 -86.24 -3.58 45.42
CA LYS A 3 -85.55 -4.05 44.21
C LYS A 3 -84.29 -4.82 44.66
N LYS A 4 -84.19 -6.11 44.34
CA LYS A 4 -82.94 -6.88 44.57
C LYS A 4 -81.80 -6.24 43.76
N PRO A 5 -80.59 -6.06 44.32
CA PRO A 5 -79.45 -5.61 43.54
C PRO A 5 -78.98 -6.71 42.60
N ASN A 6 -78.69 -6.33 41.36
CA ASN A 6 -78.18 -7.18 40.30
C ASN A 6 -76.68 -7.47 40.56
N ILE A 7 -76.34 -8.69 40.93
CA ILE A 7 -74.97 -9.17 41.10
C ILE A 7 -74.56 -9.89 39.82
N ASP A 8 -74.35 -9.13 38.73
CA ASP A 8 -73.72 -9.65 37.52
C ASP A 8 -73.18 -8.47 36.70
N SER A 9 -71.94 -8.06 36.98
CA SER A 9 -71.06 -7.34 36.04
C SER A 9 -69.68 -7.03 36.64
N ALA A 10 -69.00 -8.02 37.22
CA ALA A 10 -67.55 -7.91 37.35
C ALA A 10 -66.93 -8.25 35.98
N ARG A 11 -66.61 -7.23 35.16
CA ARG A 11 -65.79 -7.46 33.96
C ARG A 11 -64.40 -7.94 34.43
N PRO A 12 -63.81 -8.98 33.82
CA PRO A 12 -62.45 -9.36 34.15
C PRO A 12 -61.53 -8.19 33.80
N ILE A 13 -60.74 -7.74 34.77
CA ILE A 13 -59.67 -6.76 34.55
C ILE A 13 -58.61 -7.50 33.73
N GLU A 14 -58.63 -7.37 32.40
CA GLU A 14 -57.56 -7.91 31.58
C GLU A 14 -56.23 -7.23 31.96
N PRO A 15 -55.12 -7.99 32.08
CA PRO A 15 -53.83 -7.45 32.51
C PRO A 15 -53.14 -6.68 31.37
N SER A 16 -53.67 -5.50 31.02
CA SER A 16 -53.10 -4.58 30.03
C SER A 16 -51.62 -4.25 30.32
N ASN A 17 -51.26 -4.16 31.59
CA ASN A 17 -49.89 -3.93 32.05
C ASN A 17 -48.89 -5.02 31.64
N PHE A 18 -49.30 -6.29 31.58
CA PHE A 18 -48.42 -7.39 31.19
C PHE A 18 -48.14 -7.42 29.68
N ARG A 19 -49.10 -6.99 28.85
CA ARG A 19 -48.91 -6.89 27.39
C ARG A 19 -47.95 -5.74 27.05
N ASN A 20 -48.11 -4.60 27.71
CA ASN A 20 -47.25 -3.44 27.52
C ASN A 20 -45.81 -3.69 28.01
N ALA A 21 -45.64 -4.41 29.13
CA ALA A 21 -44.33 -4.82 29.63
C ALA A 21 -43.59 -5.75 28.65
N LYS A 22 -44.27 -6.73 28.04
CA LYS A 22 -43.68 -7.63 27.02
C LYS A 22 -43.22 -6.86 25.79
N TRP A 23 -43.98 -5.87 25.33
CA TRP A 23 -43.58 -5.00 24.22
C TRP A 23 -42.38 -4.12 24.56
N ALA A 24 -42.38 -3.51 25.75
CA ALA A 24 -41.25 -2.70 26.22
C ALA A 24 -39.96 -3.51 26.31
N ILE A 25 -40.01 -4.74 26.84
CA ILE A 25 -38.85 -5.65 26.92
C ILE A 25 -38.35 -6.00 25.51
N ARG A 26 -39.25 -6.36 24.58
CA ARG A 26 -38.86 -6.67 23.19
C ARG A 26 -38.18 -5.49 22.50
N LEU A 27 -38.73 -4.29 22.65
CA LEU A 27 -38.13 -3.08 22.10
C LEU A 27 -36.77 -2.77 22.73
N GLY A 28 -36.64 -2.95 24.05
CA GLY A 28 -35.36 -2.79 24.75
C GLY A 28 -34.29 -3.79 24.28
N LEU A 29 -34.66 -5.06 24.10
CA LEU A 29 -33.75 -6.08 23.57
C LEU A 29 -33.32 -5.76 22.14
N ILE A 30 -34.25 -5.35 21.27
CA ILE A 30 -33.95 -4.95 19.89
C ILE A 30 -33.02 -3.73 19.88
N ALA A 31 -33.25 -2.74 20.74
CA ALA A 31 -32.43 -1.54 20.87
C ALA A 31 -31.00 -1.83 21.33
N LEU A 32 -30.74 -2.99 21.96
CA LEU A 32 -29.38 -3.45 22.31
C LEU A 32 -28.78 -4.36 21.23
N LEU A 33 -29.57 -5.28 20.69
CA LEU A 33 -29.11 -6.27 19.72
C LEU A 33 -28.75 -5.65 18.37
N ILE A 34 -29.57 -4.72 17.85
CA ILE A 34 -29.32 -4.13 16.53
C ILE A 34 -28.01 -3.31 16.54
N PRO A 35 -27.76 -2.37 17.47
CA PRO A 35 -26.49 -1.63 17.47
C PRO A 35 -25.28 -2.53 17.72
N SER A 36 -25.42 -3.55 18.58
CA SER A 36 -24.35 -4.53 18.83
C SER A 36 -24.01 -5.31 17.56
N LEU A 37 -25.03 -5.79 16.83
CA LEU A 37 -24.83 -6.48 15.55
C LEU A 37 -24.23 -5.54 14.51
N CYS A 38 -24.71 -4.30 14.39
CA CYS A 38 -24.15 -3.30 13.47
C CYS A 38 -22.68 -3.01 13.79
N PHE A 39 -22.32 -2.88 15.07
CA PHE A 39 -20.94 -2.69 15.49
C PHE A 39 -20.07 -3.91 15.13
N ALA A 40 -20.56 -5.13 15.38
CA ALA A 40 -19.85 -6.35 15.01
C ALA A 40 -19.64 -6.48 13.49
N VAL A 41 -20.67 -6.18 12.68
CA VAL A 41 -20.57 -6.16 11.21
C VAL A 41 -19.59 -5.10 10.73
N PHE A 42 -19.61 -3.90 11.34
CA PHE A 42 -18.66 -2.85 11.03
C PHE A 42 -17.21 -3.25 11.34
N GLN A 43 -16.96 -3.87 12.50
CA GLN A 43 -15.64 -4.38 12.87
C GLN A 43 -15.18 -5.48 11.92
N PHE A 44 -16.07 -6.43 11.59
CA PHE A 44 -15.77 -7.51 10.64
C PHE A 44 -15.42 -6.96 9.25
N CYS A 45 -16.23 -6.06 8.72
CA CYS A 45 -15.99 -5.42 7.41
C CYS A 45 -14.67 -4.65 7.40
N SER A 46 -14.38 -3.89 8.47
CA SER A 46 -13.13 -3.15 8.61
C SER A 46 -11.92 -4.09 8.61
N TYR A 47 -11.99 -5.19 9.36
CA TYR A 47 -10.95 -6.21 9.40
C TYR A 47 -10.74 -6.88 8.04
N THR A 48 -11.81 -7.28 7.36
CA THR A 48 -11.71 -7.92 6.04
C THR A 48 -11.12 -6.97 5.01
N ASN A 49 -11.46 -5.67 5.05
CA ASN A 49 -10.91 -4.69 4.11
C ASN A 49 -9.40 -4.51 4.28
N LEU A 50 -8.89 -4.50 5.52
CA LEU A 50 -7.44 -4.42 5.78
C LEU A 50 -6.71 -5.66 5.23
N MET A 51 -7.27 -6.85 5.46
CA MET A 51 -6.69 -8.10 4.96
C MET A 51 -6.69 -8.18 3.43
N LEU A 52 -7.78 -7.75 2.79
CA LEU A 52 -7.86 -7.68 1.33
C LEU A 52 -6.85 -6.67 0.76
N ALA A 53 -6.71 -5.50 1.38
CA ALA A 53 -5.71 -4.52 0.98
C ALA A 53 -4.28 -5.08 1.07
N ARG A 54 -3.96 -5.82 2.14
CA ARG A 54 -2.65 -6.47 2.29
C ARG A 54 -2.38 -7.51 1.20
N VAL A 55 -3.36 -8.35 0.88
CA VAL A 55 -3.25 -9.34 -0.20
C VAL A 55 -3.08 -8.66 -1.55
N ASP A 56 -3.88 -7.63 -1.84
CA ASP A 56 -3.82 -6.87 -3.08
C ASP A 56 -2.46 -6.17 -3.25
N CYS A 57 -1.95 -5.52 -2.20
CA CYS A 57 -0.65 -4.87 -2.25
C CYS A 57 0.49 -5.86 -2.47
N GLY A 58 0.48 -7.01 -1.78
CA GLY A 58 1.47 -8.07 -2.00
C GLY A 58 1.44 -8.63 -3.42
N ASN A 59 0.26 -8.83 -4.00
CA ASN A 59 0.12 -9.28 -5.39
C ASN A 59 0.58 -8.23 -6.39
N THR A 60 0.21 -6.96 -6.17
CA THR A 60 0.63 -5.86 -7.04
C THR A 60 2.14 -5.63 -6.97
N THR A 61 2.77 -5.80 -5.80
CA THR A 61 4.23 -5.75 -5.65
C THR A 61 4.91 -6.89 -6.42
N ARG A 62 4.33 -8.09 -6.45
CA ARG A 62 4.82 -9.17 -7.32
C ARG A 62 4.71 -8.81 -8.81
N VAL A 63 3.60 -8.21 -9.22
CA VAL A 63 3.39 -7.75 -10.60
C VAL A 63 4.41 -6.67 -10.99
N LEU A 64 4.76 -5.76 -10.08
CA LEU A 64 5.86 -4.82 -10.31
C LEU A 64 7.19 -5.52 -10.53
N GLY A 65 7.49 -6.57 -9.76
CA GLY A 65 8.64 -7.43 -10.01
C GLY A 65 8.66 -7.98 -11.44
N LEU A 66 7.53 -8.50 -11.92
CA LEU A 66 7.41 -8.97 -13.30
C LEU A 66 7.64 -7.85 -14.33
N ALA A 67 7.09 -6.66 -14.12
CA ALA A 67 7.28 -5.53 -15.04
C ALA A 67 8.73 -5.04 -15.08
N LEU A 68 9.43 -5.05 -13.93
CA LEU A 68 10.86 -4.71 -13.83
C LEU A 68 11.75 -5.74 -14.52
N HIS A 69 11.46 -7.04 -14.34
CA HIS A 69 12.19 -8.10 -15.05
C HIS A 69 11.90 -8.11 -16.55
N HIS A 70 10.66 -7.78 -16.97
CA HIS A 70 10.35 -7.60 -18.40
C HIS A 70 11.08 -6.38 -19.00
N TYR A 71 11.26 -5.30 -18.22
CA TYR A 71 12.15 -4.20 -18.64
C TYR A 71 13.60 -4.68 -18.75
N TYR A 72 14.09 -5.45 -17.77
CA TYR A 72 15.42 -6.04 -17.80
C TYR A 72 15.67 -6.89 -19.07
N ASP A 73 14.70 -7.72 -19.48
CA ASP A 73 14.81 -8.55 -20.70
C ASP A 73 15.05 -7.72 -21.98
N GLU A 74 14.58 -6.46 -22.03
CA GLU A 74 14.76 -5.56 -23.16
C GLU A 74 16.05 -4.72 -23.07
N PHE A 75 16.47 -4.33 -21.86
CA PHE A 75 17.53 -3.33 -21.64
C PHE A 75 18.79 -3.86 -20.93
N ASP A 76 18.80 -5.11 -20.48
CA ASP A 76 19.87 -5.79 -19.72
C ASP A 76 20.27 -5.06 -18.41
N SER A 77 19.36 -4.24 -17.89
CA SER A 77 19.50 -3.56 -16.61
C SER A 77 18.14 -3.29 -15.97
N PHE A 78 18.13 -3.10 -14.65
CA PHE A 78 17.03 -2.40 -14.00
C PHE A 78 16.90 -0.99 -14.59
N PRO A 79 15.70 -0.38 -14.59
CA PRO A 79 15.56 1.00 -15.03
C PRO A 79 16.39 1.92 -14.12
N PRO A 80 17.00 3.00 -14.65
CA PRO A 80 17.60 4.03 -13.81
C PRO A 80 16.54 4.68 -12.92
N ALA A 81 16.96 5.22 -11.77
CA ALA A 81 16.05 5.93 -10.86
C ALA A 81 15.38 7.11 -11.56
N VAL A 82 16.17 7.82 -12.37
CA VAL A 82 15.79 9.02 -13.10
C VAL A 82 16.46 9.07 -14.47
N THR A 83 15.77 9.60 -15.48
CA THR A 83 16.38 10.04 -16.74
C THR A 83 16.31 11.55 -16.86
N PHE A 84 17.30 12.13 -17.54
CA PHE A 84 17.39 13.57 -17.75
C PHE A 84 17.00 13.94 -19.18
N GLY A 85 16.27 15.04 -19.32
CA GLY A 85 15.91 15.60 -20.61
C GLY A 85 17.05 16.37 -21.28
N PRO A 86 16.84 16.86 -22.52
CA PRO A 86 17.80 17.71 -23.22
C PRO A 86 18.12 19.03 -22.50
N ASP A 87 17.26 19.47 -21.59
CA ASP A 87 17.45 20.64 -20.74
C ASP A 87 18.27 20.35 -19.47
N GLY A 88 18.74 19.11 -19.30
CA GLY A 88 19.49 18.66 -18.14
C GLY A 88 18.65 18.48 -16.88
N ARG A 89 17.32 18.53 -16.98
CA ARG A 89 16.42 18.36 -15.82
C ARG A 89 15.92 16.92 -15.71
N PRO A 90 15.58 16.44 -14.50
CA PRO A 90 14.87 15.19 -14.30
C PRO A 90 13.56 15.15 -15.10
N TRP A 91 13.44 14.19 -16.02
CA TRP A 91 12.25 14.03 -16.84
C TRP A 91 11.40 12.83 -16.44
N HIS A 92 12.00 11.67 -16.14
CA HIS A 92 11.22 10.45 -15.89
C HIS A 92 11.79 9.64 -14.75
N SER A 93 10.91 9.08 -13.91
CA SER A 93 11.26 8.02 -12.96
C SER A 93 11.27 6.66 -13.65
N TRP A 94 11.86 5.68 -12.96
CA TRP A 94 11.72 4.26 -13.28
C TRP A 94 10.26 3.81 -13.51
N ARG A 95 9.28 4.43 -12.83
CA ARG A 95 7.84 4.14 -13.00
C ARG A 95 7.37 4.41 -14.42
N ALA A 96 7.79 5.53 -15.01
CA ALA A 96 7.46 5.88 -16.39
C ALA A 96 8.14 4.94 -17.40
N LEU A 97 9.38 4.52 -17.11
CA LEU A 97 10.16 3.64 -17.99
C LEU A 97 9.57 2.23 -18.10
N ILE A 98 8.88 1.74 -17.05
CA ILE A 98 8.29 0.40 -17.06
C ILE A 98 6.83 0.36 -17.53
N LEU A 99 6.24 1.49 -17.95
CA LEU A 99 4.84 1.52 -18.39
C LEU A 99 4.59 0.59 -19.58
N LYS A 100 5.52 0.55 -20.56
CA LYS A 100 5.44 -0.35 -21.72
C LYS A 100 5.38 -1.81 -21.26
N SER A 101 6.35 -2.25 -20.45
CA SER A 101 6.37 -3.59 -19.87
C SER A 101 5.07 -3.93 -19.13
N ALA A 102 4.55 -3.01 -18.33
CA ALA A 102 3.31 -3.22 -17.59
C ALA A 102 2.07 -3.31 -18.49
N LEU A 103 2.02 -2.56 -19.59
CA LEU A 103 0.95 -2.61 -20.60
C LEU A 103 0.98 -3.92 -21.37
N GLU A 104 2.16 -4.37 -21.81
CA GLU A 104 2.33 -5.62 -22.57
C GLU A 104 1.96 -6.84 -21.74
N LEU A 105 2.22 -6.81 -20.42
CA LEU A 105 1.79 -7.84 -19.49
C LEU A 105 0.29 -7.75 -19.10
N GLY A 106 -0.41 -6.68 -19.50
CA GLY A 106 -1.84 -6.50 -19.22
C GLY A 106 -2.18 -6.05 -17.79
N TYR A 107 -1.21 -5.50 -17.05
CA TYR A 107 -1.39 -5.07 -15.65
C TYR A 107 -1.60 -3.57 -15.47
N LEU A 108 -1.61 -2.81 -16.57
CA LEU A 108 -1.81 -1.37 -16.56
C LEU A 108 -3.03 -0.97 -17.39
N GLU A 109 -3.79 0.03 -16.93
CA GLU A 109 -4.94 0.53 -17.67
C GLU A 109 -4.51 1.17 -19.00
N PRO A 110 -5.21 0.92 -20.13
CA PRO A 110 -4.79 1.36 -21.47
C PRO A 110 -4.57 2.87 -21.61
N ARG A 111 -5.21 3.70 -20.78
CA ARG A 111 -5.03 5.16 -20.79
C ARG A 111 -3.57 5.59 -20.55
N PHE A 112 -2.81 4.80 -19.80
CA PHE A 112 -1.41 5.10 -19.48
C PHE A 112 -0.46 4.87 -20.66
N ALA A 113 -0.92 4.22 -21.74
CA ALA A 113 -0.20 4.18 -23.02
C ALA A 113 -0.05 5.57 -23.66
N ASN A 114 -0.80 6.57 -23.20
CA ASN A 114 -0.70 7.96 -23.69
C ASN A 114 0.40 8.77 -22.98
N TYR A 115 1.16 8.19 -22.06
CA TYR A 115 2.28 8.90 -21.42
C TYR A 115 3.36 9.23 -22.46
N ARG A 116 3.87 10.48 -22.44
CA ARG A 116 4.84 10.97 -23.43
C ARG A 116 6.23 11.02 -22.83
N LEU A 117 7.13 10.18 -23.35
CA LEU A 117 8.55 10.13 -22.96
C LEU A 117 9.41 11.21 -23.66
N ASP A 118 8.85 11.91 -24.63
CA ASP A 118 9.46 13.04 -25.33
C ASP A 118 9.12 14.41 -24.71
N GLU A 119 8.36 14.41 -23.61
CA GLU A 119 8.01 15.58 -22.81
C GLU A 119 8.40 15.36 -21.34
N SER A 120 8.66 16.42 -20.56
CA SER A 120 8.91 16.28 -19.12
C SER A 120 7.70 15.69 -18.37
N TRP A 121 7.92 15.05 -17.21
CA TRP A 121 6.84 14.51 -16.37
C TRP A 121 5.79 15.55 -15.93
N ASP A 122 6.20 16.82 -15.83
CA ASP A 122 5.39 17.96 -15.43
C ASP A 122 4.84 18.74 -16.63
N SER A 123 4.93 18.19 -17.85
CA SER A 123 4.25 18.76 -19.00
C SER A 123 2.73 18.78 -18.77
N PRO A 124 1.99 19.75 -19.33
CA PRO A 124 0.54 19.79 -19.20
C PRO A 124 -0.15 18.48 -19.62
N HIS A 125 0.43 17.74 -20.58
CA HIS A 125 -0.10 16.45 -21.02
C HIS A 125 0.15 15.35 -19.98
N ASN A 126 1.39 15.18 -19.51
CA ASN A 126 1.74 14.14 -18.55
C ASN A 126 1.09 14.38 -17.17
N LEU A 127 0.91 15.63 -16.76
CA LEU A 127 0.20 15.97 -15.53
C LEU A 127 -1.27 15.52 -15.52
N MET A 128 -1.93 15.48 -16.68
CA MET A 128 -3.30 14.97 -16.77
C MET A 128 -3.38 13.47 -16.43
N LEU A 129 -2.36 12.69 -16.80
CA LEU A 129 -2.23 11.29 -16.37
C LEU A 129 -1.79 11.19 -14.90
N GLY A 130 -1.05 12.19 -14.42
CA GLY A 130 -0.62 12.35 -13.02
C GLY A 130 -1.75 12.51 -12.00
N LEU A 131 -2.97 12.88 -12.43
CA LEU A 131 -4.11 13.10 -11.52
C LEU A 131 -4.56 11.83 -10.78
N GLU A 132 -4.36 10.67 -11.39
CA GLU A 132 -4.68 9.37 -10.80
C GLU A 132 -3.50 8.42 -10.92
N CYS A 133 -3.06 7.88 -9.78
CA CYS A 133 -1.99 6.91 -9.74
C CYS A 133 -2.48 5.54 -10.24
N PRO A 134 -1.76 4.89 -11.18
CA PRO A 134 -2.01 3.50 -11.49
C PRO A 134 -1.97 2.63 -10.24
N LYS A 135 -2.86 1.63 -10.14
CA LYS A 135 -2.83 0.65 -9.04
C LYS A 135 -1.47 -0.03 -8.92
N LEU A 136 -0.76 -0.17 -10.04
CA LEU A 136 0.59 -0.72 -10.08
C LEU A 136 1.59 0.05 -9.18
N PHE A 137 1.46 1.36 -8.99
CA PHE A 137 2.38 2.19 -8.19
C PHE A 137 1.83 2.62 -6.83
N ARG A 138 0.57 2.27 -6.52
CA ARG A 138 -0.08 2.57 -5.26
C ARG A 138 -0.69 1.34 -4.57
N CYS A 139 -0.45 1.22 -3.27
CA CYS A 139 -1.07 0.19 -2.44
C CYS A 139 -2.53 0.55 -2.14
N ALA A 140 -3.43 -0.43 -2.17
CA ALA A 140 -4.83 -0.28 -1.79
C ALA A 140 -5.04 0.17 -0.33
N ALA A 141 -4.06 -0.04 0.55
CA ALA A 141 -4.09 0.47 1.93
C ALA A 141 -3.70 1.96 2.05
N ASP A 142 -3.07 2.53 1.02
CA ASP A 142 -2.57 3.91 1.04
C ASP A 142 -3.71 4.92 0.93
N ARG A 143 -3.69 5.91 1.82
CA ARG A 143 -4.73 6.95 1.95
C ARG A 143 -4.26 8.32 1.46
N GLY A 144 -3.09 8.38 0.82
CA GLY A 144 -2.56 9.60 0.22
C GLY A 144 -3.43 10.16 -0.93
N PRO A 145 -3.10 11.34 -1.46
CA PRO A 145 -3.81 11.93 -2.60
C PRO A 145 -3.89 11.00 -3.82
N ALA A 146 -4.93 11.12 -4.65
CA ALA A 146 -5.24 10.20 -5.76
C ALA A 146 -4.06 9.96 -6.72
N GLY A 147 -3.33 11.02 -7.07
CA GLY A 147 -2.18 10.98 -7.99
C GLY A 147 -0.86 10.53 -7.38
N CYS A 148 -0.79 10.30 -6.06
CA CYS A 148 0.46 9.95 -5.39
C CYS A 148 0.77 8.45 -5.48
N ALA A 149 2.05 8.13 -5.58
CA ALA A 149 2.56 6.77 -5.50
C ALA A 149 2.81 6.37 -4.03
N SER A 150 2.86 5.06 -3.78
CA SER A 150 3.24 4.48 -2.49
C SER A 150 4.31 3.40 -2.62
N ARG A 151 4.91 3.24 -3.80
CA ARG A 151 5.97 2.26 -4.09
C ARG A 151 7.16 2.99 -4.67
N PHE A 152 8.30 2.85 -4.01
CA PHE A 152 9.45 3.72 -4.23
C PHE A 152 10.74 2.91 -4.30
N ALA A 153 11.65 3.41 -5.13
CA ALA A 153 13.05 3.02 -5.08
C ALA A 153 13.73 3.65 -3.86
N ILE A 154 14.81 3.04 -3.40
CA ILE A 154 15.77 3.70 -2.50
C ILE A 154 16.99 4.09 -3.34
N VAL A 155 17.18 5.40 -3.50
CA VAL A 155 18.20 5.98 -4.39
C VAL A 155 19.47 6.25 -3.60
N GLY A 156 20.57 5.62 -3.98
CA GLY A 156 21.84 5.84 -3.28
C GLY A 156 23.00 4.99 -3.78
N PRO A 157 24.23 5.31 -3.34
CA PRO A 157 25.38 4.49 -3.68
C PRO A 157 25.16 3.04 -3.28
N ASN A 158 25.52 2.12 -4.17
CA ASN A 158 25.44 0.66 -3.94
C ASN A 158 24.02 0.09 -3.72
N THR A 159 22.94 0.86 -3.89
CA THR A 159 21.57 0.30 -3.97
C THR A 159 21.27 -0.17 -5.39
N ILE A 160 20.13 -0.82 -5.64
CA ILE A 160 19.70 -1.15 -7.03
C ILE A 160 19.52 0.11 -7.89
N PHE A 161 19.20 1.24 -7.26
CA PHE A 161 18.96 2.52 -7.92
C PHE A 161 20.05 3.53 -7.53
N PRO A 162 21.24 3.49 -8.18
CA PRO A 162 22.25 4.51 -7.96
C PRO A 162 21.76 5.89 -8.43
N PRO A 163 22.34 6.99 -7.91
CA PRO A 163 21.99 8.34 -8.37
C PRO A 163 22.24 8.54 -9.86
N ASP A 164 23.27 7.87 -10.39
CA ASP A 164 23.66 7.90 -11.79
C ASP A 164 23.74 6.48 -12.36
N GLY A 165 23.20 6.30 -13.57
CA GLY A 165 23.27 5.04 -14.32
C GLY A 165 22.19 4.02 -13.95
N ALA A 166 22.42 2.79 -14.38
CA ALA A 166 21.54 1.65 -14.20
C ALA A 166 22.35 0.43 -13.73
N VAL A 167 21.68 -0.52 -13.10
CA VAL A 167 22.30 -1.70 -12.48
C VAL A 167 21.85 -2.95 -13.20
N SER A 168 22.80 -3.80 -13.62
CA SER A 168 22.48 -5.12 -14.15
C SER A 168 22.26 -6.13 -13.03
N ILE A 169 21.56 -7.23 -13.30
CA ILE A 169 21.42 -8.36 -12.38
C ILE A 169 22.81 -8.93 -12.02
N ALA A 170 23.76 -8.88 -12.97
CA ALA A 170 25.13 -9.31 -12.74
C ALA A 170 25.87 -8.47 -11.68
N ASP A 171 25.45 -7.22 -11.45
CA ASP A 171 26.03 -6.33 -10.45
C ASP A 171 25.48 -6.56 -9.03
N VAL A 172 24.46 -7.42 -8.87
CA VAL A 172 23.83 -7.76 -7.59
C VAL A 172 24.54 -8.96 -6.96
N THR A 173 25.75 -8.73 -6.46
CA THR A 173 26.64 -9.80 -5.99
C THR A 173 26.24 -10.40 -4.65
N ASP A 174 25.43 -9.71 -3.84
CA ASP A 174 24.97 -10.22 -2.53
C ASP A 174 23.77 -11.18 -2.66
N GLY A 175 23.24 -11.32 -3.88
CA GLY A 175 22.20 -12.26 -4.26
C GLY A 175 20.84 -11.60 -4.47
N LEU A 176 20.14 -12.01 -5.54
CA LEU A 176 18.86 -11.39 -5.93
C LEU A 176 17.75 -11.54 -4.88
N SER A 177 17.75 -12.64 -4.13
CA SER A 177 16.80 -12.87 -3.04
C SER A 177 17.21 -12.20 -1.72
N ASN A 178 18.33 -11.48 -1.70
CA ASN A 178 18.92 -10.82 -0.53
C ASN A 178 19.05 -9.30 -0.70
N THR A 179 18.58 -8.74 -1.82
CA THR A 179 18.67 -7.32 -2.12
C THR A 179 17.29 -6.76 -2.44
N ILE A 180 16.95 -5.62 -1.85
CA ILE A 180 15.69 -4.92 -2.07
C ILE A 180 15.81 -4.00 -3.29
N VAL A 181 14.77 -4.03 -4.12
CA VAL A 181 14.59 -3.13 -5.27
C VAL A 181 13.64 -2.00 -4.92
N LEU A 182 12.46 -2.30 -4.36
CA LEU A 182 11.44 -1.32 -4.02
C LEU A 182 10.93 -1.50 -2.60
N ILE A 183 10.47 -0.40 -2.01
CA ILE A 183 9.79 -0.36 -0.71
C ILE A 183 8.40 0.25 -0.84
N GLU A 184 7.53 -0.04 0.13
CA GLU A 184 6.29 0.68 0.34
C GLU A 184 6.53 1.93 1.20
N HIS A 185 6.07 3.09 0.72
CA HIS A 185 6.14 4.37 1.42
C HIS A 185 4.81 5.10 1.25
N SER A 186 3.82 4.71 2.05
CA SER A 186 2.47 5.30 2.07
C SER A 186 2.49 6.78 2.47
N ASP A 187 1.48 7.56 2.06
CA ASP A 187 1.37 9.01 2.31
C ASP A 187 2.63 9.82 1.89
N SER A 188 3.26 9.43 0.78
CA SER A 188 4.46 10.08 0.23
C SER A 188 4.27 11.56 -0.09
N GLY A 189 3.08 11.92 -0.60
CA GLY A 189 2.84 13.22 -1.23
C GLY A 189 3.55 13.40 -2.57
N ILE A 190 4.21 12.36 -3.08
CA ILE A 190 4.99 12.39 -4.33
C ILE A 190 4.10 11.84 -5.46
N GLY A 191 3.97 12.61 -6.54
CA GLY A 191 3.19 12.22 -7.71
C GLY A 191 3.78 11.00 -8.41
N TRP A 192 2.96 10.12 -8.97
CA TRP A 192 3.46 8.90 -9.62
C TRP A 192 4.29 9.17 -10.88
N THR A 193 4.11 10.33 -11.54
CA THR A 193 4.92 10.77 -12.68
C THR A 193 6.22 11.47 -12.25
N GLU A 194 6.30 11.93 -11.00
CA GLU A 194 7.41 12.74 -10.50
C GLU A 194 8.70 11.90 -10.39
N PRO A 195 9.84 12.36 -10.95
CA PRO A 195 11.14 11.69 -10.91
C PRO A 195 11.84 11.88 -9.56
N ARG A 196 11.14 11.53 -8.49
CA ARG A 196 11.62 11.60 -7.12
C ARG A 196 11.27 10.32 -6.37
N ASP A 197 12.23 9.79 -5.66
CA ASP A 197 12.12 8.60 -4.82
C ASP A 197 12.75 8.84 -3.44
N VAL A 198 12.93 7.80 -2.62
CA VAL A 198 13.49 7.93 -1.27
C VAL A 198 15.01 7.90 -1.35
N ASP A 199 15.69 8.93 -0.87
CA ASP A 199 17.14 8.94 -0.79
C ASP A 199 17.63 7.98 0.31
N TYR A 200 18.68 7.22 0.02
CA TYR A 200 19.34 6.38 1.01
C TYR A 200 20.09 7.23 2.04
N ASP A 201 19.64 7.14 3.30
CA ASP A 201 20.28 7.81 4.44
C ASP A 201 20.77 6.76 5.45
N ALA A 202 22.08 6.52 5.46
CA ALA A 202 22.70 5.56 6.37
C ALA A 202 22.55 5.95 7.86
N ASP A 203 22.50 7.24 8.17
CA ASP A 203 22.30 7.72 9.54
C ASP A 203 20.85 7.50 9.99
N ALA A 204 19.88 7.68 9.10
CA ALA A 204 18.48 7.36 9.39
C ALA A 204 18.29 5.85 9.58
N VAL A 205 18.83 5.02 8.67
CA VAL A 205 18.76 3.56 8.76
C VAL A 205 19.42 3.06 10.04
N SER A 206 20.60 3.56 10.41
CA SER A 206 21.26 3.15 11.64
C SER A 206 20.43 3.44 12.91
N LYS A 207 19.72 4.58 12.94
CA LYS A 207 18.91 5.01 14.09
C LYS A 207 17.58 4.27 14.21
N SER A 208 16.95 3.92 13.09
CA SER A 208 15.55 3.46 13.09
C SER A 208 15.22 2.35 12.10
N GLY A 209 16.23 1.65 11.56
CA GLY A 209 16.06 0.49 10.67
C GLY A 209 15.13 0.79 9.50
N TRP A 210 14.08 -0.02 9.32
CA TRP A 210 13.12 0.10 8.22
C TRP A 210 12.42 1.46 8.15
N ALA A 211 12.09 2.06 9.29
CA ALA A 211 11.53 3.41 9.31
C ALA A 211 12.53 4.45 8.80
N GLY A 212 13.82 4.26 9.11
CA GLY A 212 14.91 5.10 8.60
C GLY A 212 15.14 4.94 7.09
N ALA A 213 14.86 3.75 6.55
CA ALA A 213 14.83 3.49 5.12
C ALA A 213 13.58 4.08 4.41
N GLY A 214 12.65 4.66 5.17
CA GLY A 214 11.39 5.20 4.68
C GLY A 214 10.27 4.16 4.52
N LEU A 215 10.41 2.92 4.99
CA LEU A 215 9.33 1.95 4.91
C LEU A 215 8.16 2.40 5.82
N ARG A 216 6.94 2.50 5.27
CA ARG A 216 5.73 2.80 6.06
C ARG A 216 4.44 2.42 5.34
N SER A 217 3.47 1.87 6.07
CA SER A 217 2.21 1.40 5.51
C SER A 217 1.02 1.46 6.49
N ARG A 218 -0.14 0.97 6.04
CA ARG A 218 -1.39 0.93 6.83
C ARG A 218 -1.98 -0.48 6.98
N HIS A 219 -1.17 -1.52 6.80
CA HIS A 219 -1.64 -2.90 6.66
C HIS A 219 -2.17 -3.51 7.96
N GLU A 220 -1.48 -3.32 9.09
CA GLU A 220 -1.82 -4.05 10.32
C GLU A 220 -3.05 -3.50 11.06
N THR A 221 -3.13 -2.17 11.18
CA THR A 221 -4.12 -1.51 12.04
C THR A 221 -4.99 -0.49 11.30
N GLY A 222 -4.73 -0.27 10.00
CA GLY A 222 -5.29 0.85 9.24
C GLY A 222 -4.72 2.23 9.61
N ARG A 223 -3.89 2.30 10.66
CA ARG A 223 -3.08 3.49 10.99
C ARG A 223 -1.76 3.41 10.23
N LEU A 224 -1.17 4.57 9.98
CA LEU A 224 0.16 4.63 9.39
C LEU A 224 1.15 4.15 10.45
N ILE A 225 1.98 3.18 10.09
CA ILE A 225 3.03 2.63 10.94
C ILE A 225 4.34 2.80 10.17
N ASP A 226 5.35 3.33 10.85
CA ASP A 226 6.70 3.42 10.30
C ASP A 226 7.45 2.10 10.55
N GLY A 227 8.17 1.62 9.56
CA GLY A 227 8.87 0.34 9.58
C GLY A 227 8.02 -0.87 9.18
N ASP A 228 6.77 -0.68 8.75
CA ASP A 228 5.95 -1.75 8.20
C ASP A 228 5.66 -1.54 6.71
N GLY A 229 5.52 -2.64 5.97
CA GLY A 229 5.14 -2.58 4.57
C GLY A 229 5.69 -3.72 3.73
N PHE A 230 5.32 -3.72 2.45
CA PHE A 230 5.93 -4.61 1.49
C PHE A 230 7.25 -4.07 0.98
N VAL A 231 8.23 -4.96 0.85
CA VAL A 231 9.44 -4.77 0.06
C VAL A 231 9.40 -5.72 -1.14
N LEU A 232 10.03 -5.31 -2.24
CA LEU A 232 10.25 -6.14 -3.41
C LEU A 232 11.73 -6.50 -3.48
N LEU A 233 12.02 -7.79 -3.57
CA LEU A 233 13.39 -8.29 -3.74
C LEU A 233 13.79 -8.30 -5.22
N SER A 234 15.09 -8.32 -5.50
CA SER A 234 15.63 -8.33 -6.87
C SER A 234 15.28 -9.58 -7.66
N ASP A 235 14.91 -10.67 -6.99
CA ASP A 235 14.34 -11.87 -7.62
C ASP A 235 12.85 -11.72 -8.02
N GLY A 236 12.25 -10.55 -7.78
CA GLY A 236 10.85 -10.25 -8.07
C GLY A 236 9.87 -10.72 -7.00
N SER A 237 10.35 -11.31 -5.90
CA SER A 237 9.47 -11.81 -4.84
C SER A 237 9.13 -10.72 -3.81
N PRO A 238 7.85 -10.52 -3.47
CA PRO A 238 7.46 -9.60 -2.41
C PRO A 238 7.73 -10.22 -1.03
N ARG A 239 8.07 -9.38 -0.05
CA ARG A 239 8.11 -9.74 1.38
C ARG A 239 7.40 -8.66 2.19
N PHE A 240 6.67 -9.08 3.22
CA PHE A 240 6.09 -8.14 4.17
C PHE A 240 7.00 -8.06 5.39
N VAL A 241 7.33 -6.84 5.78
CA VAL A 241 8.19 -6.54 6.92
C VAL A 241 7.38 -5.75 7.94
N SER A 242 7.66 -5.97 9.22
CA SER A 242 7.02 -5.26 10.33
C SER A 242 8.01 -5.00 11.45
N GLY A 243 7.89 -3.84 12.09
CA GLY A 243 8.77 -3.38 13.16
C GLY A 243 10.06 -2.73 12.64
N ALA A 244 10.96 -2.39 13.56
CA ALA A 244 12.16 -1.62 13.20
C ALA A 244 13.17 -2.44 12.37
N GLY A 245 13.28 -3.75 12.62
CA GLY A 245 14.39 -4.57 12.12
C GLY A 245 15.72 -4.26 12.83
N ASP A 246 16.70 -5.15 12.69
CA ASP A 246 18.07 -4.86 13.11
C ASP A 246 18.73 -3.92 12.08
N SER A 247 19.17 -2.73 12.50
CA SER A 247 19.61 -1.67 11.56
C SER A 247 20.74 -2.10 10.61
N GLU A 248 21.65 -2.94 11.07
CA GLU A 248 22.74 -3.45 10.22
C GLU A 248 22.21 -4.47 9.21
N THR A 249 21.28 -5.34 9.63
CA THR A 249 20.57 -6.24 8.72
C THR A 249 19.77 -5.45 7.68
N VAL A 250 19.02 -4.42 8.08
CA VAL A 250 18.28 -3.54 7.16
C VAL A 250 19.23 -2.93 6.13
N ARG A 251 20.34 -2.34 6.58
CA ARG A 251 21.35 -1.77 5.68
C ARG A 251 21.82 -2.78 4.64
N ARG A 252 22.13 -4.02 5.04
CA ARG A 252 22.59 -5.08 4.12
C ARG A 252 21.54 -5.46 3.08
N TRP A 253 20.26 -5.49 3.46
CA TRP A 253 19.17 -5.72 2.49
C TRP A 253 19.03 -4.60 1.45
N LEU A 254 19.48 -3.38 1.75
CA LEU A 254 19.39 -2.22 0.84
C LEU A 254 20.56 -2.11 -0.14
N LEU A 255 21.70 -2.74 0.18
CA LEU A 255 22.90 -2.71 -0.65
C LEU A 255 22.96 -3.96 -1.54
N ARG A 256 23.56 -3.82 -2.73
CA ARG A 256 23.61 -4.88 -3.75
C ARG A 256 24.92 -5.65 -3.78
N ASN A 257 26.00 -5.07 -3.22
CA ASN A 257 27.37 -5.52 -3.44
C ASN A 257 28.34 -5.19 -2.29
N ASP A 258 27.89 -5.23 -1.04
CA ASP A 258 28.78 -5.06 0.12
C ASP A 258 29.53 -6.35 0.50
N GLY A 259 29.15 -7.51 -0.06
CA GLY A 259 29.78 -8.81 0.16
C GLY A 259 29.50 -9.41 1.54
N GLU A 260 28.64 -8.78 2.34
CA GLU A 260 28.31 -9.22 3.68
C GLU A 260 27.16 -10.22 3.67
N ARG A 261 27.16 -11.13 4.63
CA ARG A 261 26.03 -12.06 4.78
C ARG A 261 24.80 -11.29 5.23
N VAL A 262 23.74 -11.38 4.43
CA VAL A 262 22.42 -10.83 4.77
C VAL A 262 21.76 -11.74 5.83
N GLY A 263 21.25 -11.13 6.90
CA GLY A 263 20.51 -11.81 7.98
C GLY A 263 19.09 -12.20 7.55
N GLU A 264 18.28 -12.72 8.47
CA GLU A 264 16.85 -12.93 8.21
C GLU A 264 16.11 -11.58 8.09
N LEU A 265 15.11 -11.53 7.22
CA LEU A 265 14.26 -10.36 6.98
C LEU A 265 13.16 -10.23 8.03
#